data_AF-A0A517WA61-F1
#
_entry.id   AF-A0A517WA61-F1
#
_cell.length_a   1.000
_cell.length_b   1.000
_cell.length_c   1.000
_cell.angle_alpha   90.00
_cell.angle_beta   90.00
_cell.angle_gamma   90.00
#
_symmetry.space_group_name_H-M   'P 1'
#
loop_
_entity.id
_entity.type
_entity.pdbx_description
1 polymer ?
#
loop_
_entity_poly.entity_id
_entity_poly.type
_entity_poly.pdbx_seq_one_letter_code
_entity_poly.pdbx_strand_id
1 'polypeptide(L)'
;MPAPEEPVENNRNDPMQAEIHAALRERFRSFLNDDARFRKFIRACNEFFYTSRELRYWQQQEWDIFIKEYPEYATLSVPAIRDAFHVCHVHLDPLKQVEVPIHKGVRDIYYAPEAERARSENAPYSQEFSLDSEYCGNRTHITTSCCDKCLAWWKAYGR
;
A
#
# COMPACT_ATOMS: atom_id res chain seq x y z
N MET A 1 -39.06 -14.72 7.19
CA MET A 1 -38.08 -14.06 6.31
C MET A 1 -36.73 -14.16 6.99
N PRO A 2 -35.75 -14.89 6.44
CA PRO A 2 -34.40 -14.89 7.01
C PRO A 2 -33.76 -13.51 6.78
N ALA A 3 -33.02 -13.04 7.79
CA ALA A 3 -32.29 -11.78 7.75
C ALA A 3 -31.25 -11.80 6.61
N PRO A 4 -30.95 -10.65 5.98
CA PRO A 4 -29.88 -10.57 4.99
C PRO A 4 -28.55 -10.94 5.66
N GLU A 5 -27.85 -11.89 5.07
CA GLU A 5 -26.51 -12.29 5.47
C GLU A 5 -25.60 -11.05 5.47
N GLU A 6 -25.04 -10.74 6.63
CA GLU A 6 -24.05 -9.67 6.77
C GLU A 6 -22.84 -9.98 5.88
N PRO A 7 -22.27 -8.98 5.19
CA PRO A 7 -21.13 -9.22 4.31
C PRO A 7 -19.97 -9.74 5.16
N VAL A 8 -19.52 -10.96 4.84
CA VAL A 8 -18.33 -11.58 5.42
C VAL A 8 -17.19 -10.58 5.32
N GLU A 9 -16.82 -9.97 6.46
CA GLU A 9 -15.66 -9.11 6.55
C GLU A 9 -14.45 -9.98 6.22
N ASN A 10 -13.90 -9.77 5.03
CA ASN A 10 -12.75 -10.50 4.52
C ASN A 10 -11.58 -10.23 5.48
N ASN A 11 -11.32 -11.18 6.38
CA ASN A 11 -10.35 -11.01 7.44
C ASN A 11 -8.97 -10.92 6.78
N ARG A 12 -8.47 -9.69 6.63
CA ARG A 12 -7.21 -9.34 5.96
C ARG A 12 -5.97 -10.04 6.53
N ASN A 13 -6.15 -10.76 7.64
CA ASN A 13 -5.12 -11.48 8.39
C ASN A 13 -5.27 -13.01 8.35
N ASP A 14 -6.14 -13.57 7.52
CA ASP A 14 -6.17 -15.04 7.31
C ASP A 14 -4.85 -15.48 6.64
N PRO A 15 -4.03 -16.34 7.27
CA PRO A 15 -2.75 -16.78 6.72
C PRO A 15 -2.91 -17.51 5.38
N MET A 16 -4.02 -18.21 5.16
CA MET A 16 -4.28 -18.90 3.89
C MET A 16 -4.56 -17.89 2.77
N GLN A 17 -5.27 -16.80 3.06
CA GLN A 17 -5.46 -15.70 2.12
C GLN A 17 -4.15 -14.96 1.84
N ALA A 18 -3.29 -14.79 2.85
CA ALA A 18 -1.99 -14.14 2.68
C ALA A 18 -1.07 -14.92 1.73
N GLU A 19 -1.06 -16.26 1.81
CA GLU A 19 -0.32 -17.13 0.90
C GLU A 19 -0.87 -17.07 -0.54
N ILE A 20 -2.19 -17.12 -0.70
CA ILE A 20 -2.84 -16.97 -2.01
C ILE A 20 -2.49 -15.61 -2.63
N HIS A 21 -2.57 -14.53 -1.86
CA HIS A 21 -2.20 -13.19 -2.33
C HIS A 21 -0.71 -13.10 -2.68
N ALA A 22 0.17 -13.76 -1.92
CA ALA A 22 1.61 -13.79 -2.22
C ALA A 22 1.90 -14.52 -3.54
N ALA A 23 1.26 -15.68 -3.76
CA ALA A 23 1.38 -16.42 -5.01
C ALA A 23 0.87 -15.61 -6.20
N LEU A 24 -0.28 -14.93 -6.07
CA LEU A 24 -0.80 -14.02 -7.08
C LEU A 24 0.21 -12.91 -7.42
N ARG A 25 0.76 -12.24 -6.40
CA ARG A 25 1.75 -11.16 -6.60
C ARG A 25 2.99 -11.66 -7.33
N GLU A 26 3.50 -12.82 -6.96
CA GLU A 26 4.70 -13.39 -7.60
C GLU A 26 4.43 -13.79 -9.06
N ARG A 27 3.25 -14.38 -9.33
CA ARG A 27 2.82 -14.71 -10.69
C ARG A 27 2.68 -13.47 -11.56
N PHE A 28 2.03 -12.42 -11.03
CA PHE A 28 1.85 -11.16 -11.73
C PHE A 28 3.18 -10.43 -11.98
N ARG A 29 4.09 -10.45 -10.99
CA ARG A 29 5.46 -9.92 -11.15
C ARG A 29 6.22 -10.63 -12.27
N SER A 30 6.17 -11.96 -12.29
CA SER A 30 6.81 -12.79 -13.31
C SER A 30 6.24 -12.53 -14.69
N PHE A 31 4.91 -12.37 -14.79
CA PHE A 31 4.22 -12.01 -16.04
C PHE A 31 4.69 -10.66 -16.59
N LEU A 32 4.72 -9.62 -15.75
CA LEU A 32 5.15 -8.29 -16.19
C LEU A 32 6.60 -8.25 -16.64
N ASN A 33 7.47 -9.08 -16.02
CA ASN A 33 8.92 -9.11 -16.25
C ASN A 33 9.57 -7.71 -16.19
N ASP A 34 8.97 -6.80 -15.43
CA ASP A 34 9.37 -5.41 -15.26
C ASP A 34 9.04 -4.99 -13.82
N ASP A 35 10.10 -4.92 -12.99
CA ASP A 35 9.96 -4.60 -11.57
C ASP A 35 9.45 -3.17 -11.35
N ALA A 36 9.80 -2.22 -12.23
CA ALA A 36 9.35 -0.84 -12.11
C ALA A 36 7.84 -0.72 -12.40
N ARG A 37 7.34 -1.45 -13.41
CA ARG A 37 5.90 -1.56 -13.69
C ARG A 37 5.16 -2.24 -12.54
N PHE A 38 5.71 -3.34 -12.02
CA PHE A 38 5.13 -4.04 -10.87
C PHE A 38 5.00 -3.12 -9.64
N ARG A 39 6.07 -2.40 -9.28
CA ARG A 39 6.05 -1.41 -8.19
C ARG A 39 5.07 -0.28 -8.46
N LYS A 40 4.95 0.18 -9.70
CA LYS A 40 3.96 1.20 -10.12
C LYS A 40 2.53 0.68 -9.91
N PHE A 41 2.26 -0.58 -10.25
CA PHE A 41 0.96 -1.21 -10.05
C PHE A 41 0.57 -1.23 -8.57
N ILE A 42 1.46 -1.71 -7.70
CA ILE A 42 1.24 -1.73 -6.24
C ILE A 42 1.00 -0.32 -5.71
N ARG A 43 1.82 0.67 -6.10
CA ARG A 43 1.64 2.07 -5.65
C ARG A 43 0.25 2.61 -5.99
N ALA A 44 -0.23 2.38 -7.20
CA ALA A 44 -1.56 2.81 -7.61
C ALA A 44 -2.69 2.08 -6.86
N CYS A 45 -2.50 0.80 -6.49
CA CYS A 45 -3.42 0.09 -5.59
C CYS A 45 -3.47 0.68 -4.17
N ASN A 46 -2.39 1.34 -3.73
CA ASN A 46 -2.27 1.92 -2.39
C ASN A 46 -2.69 3.39 -2.30
N GLU A 47 -3.03 4.04 -3.41
CA GLU A 47 -3.47 5.44 -3.41
C GLU A 47 -4.91 5.57 -2.87
N PHE A 48 -5.07 6.35 -1.80
CA PHE A 48 -6.33 6.56 -1.07
C PHE A 48 -7.26 7.60 -1.67
N PHE A 49 -6.76 8.48 -2.56
CA PHE A 49 -7.52 9.64 -3.06
C PHE A 49 -8.52 9.31 -4.18
N TYR A 50 -8.50 8.08 -4.70
CA TYR A 50 -9.48 7.64 -5.70
C TYR A 50 -10.69 7.05 -4.99
N THR A 51 -11.78 7.83 -4.98
CA THR A 51 -13.10 7.43 -4.51
C THR A 51 -13.71 6.29 -5.32
N SER A 52 -13.28 6.11 -6.57
CA SER A 52 -13.57 4.89 -7.33
C SER A 52 -12.66 3.78 -6.81
N ARG A 53 -13.25 2.75 -6.22
CA ARG A 53 -12.57 1.49 -5.84
C ARG A 53 -12.16 0.68 -7.08
N GLU A 54 -11.75 1.36 -8.15
CA GLU A 54 -11.47 0.81 -9.47
C GLU A 54 -9.96 0.75 -9.73
N LEU A 55 -9.57 -0.06 -10.72
CA LEU A 55 -8.23 -0.01 -11.29
C LEU A 55 -8.14 1.18 -12.24
N ARG A 56 -6.98 1.84 -12.29
CA ARG A 56 -6.72 2.84 -13.33
C ARG A 56 -6.76 2.16 -14.70
N TYR A 57 -7.08 2.91 -15.76
CA TYR A 57 -7.14 2.37 -17.13
C TYR A 57 -5.93 1.51 -17.51
N TRP A 58 -4.71 2.00 -17.25
CA TRP A 58 -3.49 1.24 -17.54
C TRP A 58 -3.32 0.01 -16.63
N GLN A 59 -3.80 0.04 -15.39
CA GLN A 59 -3.78 -1.13 -14.51
C GLN A 59 -4.76 -2.19 -15.03
N GLN A 60 -5.95 -1.75 -15.49
CA GLN A 60 -6.92 -2.65 -16.09
C GLN A 60 -6.36 -3.31 -17.34
N GLN A 61 -5.67 -2.57 -18.22
CA GLN A 61 -5.03 -3.15 -19.40
C GLN A 61 -4.01 -4.24 -19.06
N GLU A 62 -3.10 -3.98 -18.11
CA GLU A 62 -2.12 -4.96 -17.67
C GLU A 62 -2.81 -6.18 -17.03
N TRP A 63 -3.87 -5.95 -16.26
CA TRP A 63 -4.66 -7.01 -15.64
C TRP A 63 -5.42 -7.87 -16.68
N ASP A 64 -6.02 -7.24 -17.68
CA ASP A 64 -6.77 -7.92 -18.75
C ASP A 64 -5.87 -8.82 -19.61
N ILE A 65 -4.61 -8.41 -19.81
CA ILE A 65 -3.63 -9.26 -20.51
C ILE A 65 -3.19 -10.41 -19.60
N PHE A 66 -2.94 -10.12 -18.32
CA PHE A 66 -2.58 -11.14 -17.33
C PHE A 66 -3.62 -12.26 -17.23
N ILE A 67 -4.91 -11.95 -17.11
CA ILE A 67 -5.97 -12.97 -16.96
C ILE A 67 -6.23 -13.77 -18.24
N LYS A 68 -5.75 -13.34 -19.41
CA LYS A 68 -5.78 -14.16 -20.63
C LYS A 68 -4.77 -15.30 -20.54
N GLU A 69 -3.63 -15.08 -19.89
CA GLU A 69 -2.61 -16.11 -19.65
C GLU A 69 -2.89 -16.94 -18.40
N TYR A 70 -3.55 -16.34 -17.40
CA TYR A 70 -3.91 -16.97 -16.14
C TYR A 70 -5.41 -16.83 -15.83
N PRO A 71 -6.28 -17.59 -16.53
CA PRO A 71 -7.74 -17.48 -16.41
C PRO A 71 -8.27 -17.76 -15.01
N GLU A 72 -7.52 -18.47 -14.16
CA GLU A 72 -7.88 -18.75 -12.76
C GLU A 72 -8.08 -17.48 -11.92
N TYR A 73 -7.50 -16.34 -12.34
CA TYR A 73 -7.65 -15.05 -11.65
C TYR A 73 -8.73 -14.15 -12.26
N ALA A 74 -9.40 -14.56 -13.33
CA ALA A 74 -10.38 -13.73 -14.05
C ALA A 74 -11.64 -13.40 -13.21
N THR A 75 -11.92 -14.21 -12.18
CA THR A 75 -13.06 -14.03 -11.28
C THR A 75 -12.78 -13.06 -10.12
N LEU A 76 -11.53 -12.60 -9.96
CA LEU A 76 -11.18 -11.66 -8.89
C LEU A 76 -11.84 -10.30 -9.12
N SER A 77 -12.59 -9.86 -8.12
CA SER A 77 -13.16 -8.52 -8.11
C SER A 77 -12.08 -7.46 -7.89
N VAL A 78 -12.30 -6.22 -8.35
CA VAL A 78 -11.32 -5.14 -8.13
C VAL A 78 -10.97 -4.94 -6.64
N PRO A 79 -11.91 -4.99 -5.69
CA PRO A 79 -11.56 -4.96 -4.27
C PRO A 79 -10.59 -6.08 -3.86
N ALA A 80 -10.82 -7.31 -4.31
CA ALA A 80 -9.93 -8.44 -4.02
C ALA A 80 -8.53 -8.25 -4.62
N ILE A 81 -8.45 -7.71 -5.84
CA ILE A 81 -7.17 -7.34 -6.47
C ILE A 81 -6.46 -6.30 -5.59
N ARG A 82 -7.13 -5.20 -5.26
CA ARG A 82 -6.52 -4.13 -4.45
C ARG A 82 -6.07 -4.63 -3.08
N ASP A 83 -6.86 -5.47 -2.42
CA ASP A 83 -6.49 -6.09 -1.15
C ASP A 83 -5.26 -7.00 -1.31
N ALA A 84 -5.20 -7.82 -2.37
CA ALA A 84 -4.03 -8.65 -2.65
C ALA A 84 -2.76 -7.83 -2.96
N PHE A 85 -2.90 -6.62 -3.51
CA PHE A 85 -1.80 -5.70 -3.78
C PHE A 85 -1.62 -4.61 -2.69
N HIS A 86 -2.32 -4.69 -1.55
CA HIS A 86 -2.18 -3.75 -0.44
C HIS A 86 -0.94 -4.04 0.42
N VAL A 87 0.22 -3.96 -0.23
CA VAL A 87 1.53 -4.27 0.34
C VAL A 87 2.51 -3.14 0.07
N CYS A 88 3.62 -3.10 0.81
CA CYS A 88 4.72 -2.20 0.48
C CYS A 88 5.35 -2.60 -0.86
N HIS A 89 5.42 -1.69 -1.83
CA HIS A 89 6.02 -1.98 -3.13
C HIS A 89 7.54 -2.24 -3.10
N VAL A 90 8.23 -1.98 -1.98
CA VAL A 90 9.65 -2.30 -1.79
C VAL A 90 9.82 -3.60 -1.00
N HIS A 91 9.12 -3.76 0.12
CA HIS A 91 9.30 -4.90 1.03
C HIS A 91 8.37 -6.08 0.77
N LEU A 92 7.29 -5.86 0.03
CA LEU A 92 6.17 -6.80 -0.21
C LEU A 92 5.46 -7.30 1.05
N ASP A 93 5.74 -6.68 2.19
CA ASP A 93 5.05 -6.90 3.44
C ASP A 93 3.68 -6.18 3.43
N PRO A 94 2.63 -6.75 4.04
CA PRO A 94 1.33 -6.10 4.16
C PRO A 94 1.41 -4.70 4.79
N LEU A 95 0.64 -3.77 4.24
CA LEU A 95 0.46 -2.47 4.86
C LEU A 95 -0.62 -2.59 5.94
N LYS A 96 -0.32 -2.08 7.13
CA LYS A 96 -1.26 -2.00 8.25
C LYS A 96 -1.42 -0.57 8.70
N GLN A 97 -2.58 -0.27 9.26
CA GLN A 97 -2.80 1.01 9.91
C GLN A 97 -1.95 1.09 11.18
N VAL A 98 -1.15 2.15 11.28
CA VAL A 98 -0.29 2.45 12.42
C VAL A 98 -0.52 3.90 12.83
N GLU A 99 -0.52 4.14 14.14
CA GLU A 99 -0.47 5.50 14.67
C GLU A 99 0.98 5.94 14.78
N VAL A 100 1.30 7.08 14.16
CA VAL A 100 2.62 7.72 14.23
C VAL A 100 2.46 9.12 14.80
N PRO A 101 3.41 9.59 15.62
CA PRO A 101 3.35 10.94 16.19
C PRO A 101 3.47 12.00 15.09
N ILE A 102 2.77 13.11 15.29
CA ILE A 102 2.88 14.31 14.47
C ILE A 102 4.01 15.16 15.04
N HIS A 103 5.02 15.46 14.22
CA HIS A 103 6.05 16.41 14.61
C HIS A 103 5.52 17.84 14.41
N LYS A 104 5.31 18.56 15.52
CA LYS A 104 4.90 19.96 15.53
C LYS A 104 6.12 20.85 15.59
N GLY A 105 6.60 21.30 14.45
CA GLY A 105 7.70 22.26 14.35
C GLY A 105 7.91 22.68 12.90
N VAL A 106 8.40 23.90 12.71
CA VAL A 106 8.97 24.31 11.42
C VAL A 106 10.26 23.51 11.29
N ARG A 107 10.21 22.41 10.55
CA ARG A 107 11.46 21.81 10.08
C ARG A 107 12.10 22.83 9.16
N ASP A 108 13.36 23.17 9.40
CA ASP A 108 14.20 23.72 8.36
C ASP A 108 14.15 22.71 7.22
N ILE A 109 13.37 23.02 6.18
CA ILE A 109 13.05 22.11 5.09
C ILE A 109 14.25 22.05 4.14
N TYR A 110 15.42 21.69 4.66
CA TYR A 110 16.50 21.16 3.85
C TYR A 110 16.12 19.72 3.51
N TYR A 111 15.31 19.55 2.46
CA TYR A 111 15.23 18.28 1.76
C TYR A 111 16.63 18.01 1.19
N ALA A 112 17.47 17.28 1.93
CA ALA A 112 18.64 16.66 1.32
C ALA A 112 18.09 15.64 0.31
N PRO A 113 18.26 15.83 -1.00
CA PRO A 113 17.72 14.93 -2.02
C PRO A 113 18.16 13.48 -1.80
N GLU A 114 19.30 13.27 -1.13
CA GLU A 114 19.85 11.98 -0.74
C GLU A 114 18.98 11.29 0.33
N ALA A 115 18.52 12.01 1.34
CA ALA A 115 17.69 11.43 2.41
C ALA A 115 16.30 11.06 1.90
N GLU A 116 15.73 11.89 1.02
CA GLU A 116 14.45 11.59 0.37
C GLU A 116 14.58 10.40 -0.59
N ARG A 117 15.67 10.35 -1.38
CA ARG A 117 15.97 9.22 -2.27
C ARG A 117 16.17 7.93 -1.47
N ALA A 118 16.98 7.96 -0.42
CA ALA A 118 17.21 6.80 0.45
C ALA A 118 15.90 6.29 1.06
N ARG A 119 15.00 7.20 1.47
CA ARG A 119 13.67 6.82 1.97
C ARG A 119 12.81 6.20 0.88
N SER A 120 12.73 6.82 -0.30
CA SER A 120 11.95 6.30 -1.43
C SER A 120 12.41 4.88 -1.85
N GLU A 121 13.72 4.63 -1.80
CA GLU A 121 14.31 3.35 -2.18
C GLU A 121 14.19 2.27 -1.10
N ASN A 122 14.33 2.64 0.18
CA ASN A 122 14.42 1.66 1.27
C ASN A 122 13.17 1.57 2.14
N ALA A 123 12.44 2.66 2.33
CA ALA A 123 11.32 2.72 3.27
C ALA A 123 10.23 3.72 2.81
N PRO A 124 9.58 3.47 1.66
CA PRO A 124 8.70 4.48 1.04
C PRO A 124 7.44 4.81 1.87
N TYR A 125 7.06 3.93 2.80
CA TYR A 125 5.94 4.14 3.72
C TYR A 125 6.38 4.60 5.12
N SER A 126 7.66 4.95 5.31
CA SER A 126 8.17 5.52 6.57
C SER A 126 8.06 7.05 6.59
N GLN A 127 7.09 7.62 5.86
CA GLN A 127 6.96 9.07 5.74
C GLN A 127 6.76 9.70 7.12
N GLU A 128 7.56 10.71 7.40
CA GLU A 128 7.35 11.57 8.54
C GLU A 128 6.23 12.55 8.20
N PHE A 129 5.20 12.59 9.04
CA PHE A 129 4.11 13.54 8.90
C PHE A 129 4.45 14.79 9.70
N SER A 130 5.10 15.74 9.03
CA SER A 130 5.20 17.12 9.51
C SER A 130 3.98 17.87 8.99
N LEU A 131 3.03 18.16 9.86
CA LEU A 131 1.86 18.97 9.51
C LEU A 131 2.08 20.37 10.06
N ASP A 132 1.82 21.37 9.22
CA ASP A 132 1.87 22.75 9.66
C ASP A 132 0.87 22.94 10.81
N SER A 133 1.35 23.49 11.91
CA SER A 133 0.73 23.34 13.24
C SER A 133 -0.70 23.86 13.31
N GLU A 134 -1.07 24.77 12.40
CA GLU A 134 -2.37 25.41 12.30
C GLU A 134 -3.52 24.45 11.91
N TYR A 135 -3.24 23.35 11.18
CA TYR A 135 -4.28 22.44 10.68
C TYR A 135 -4.61 21.27 11.61
N CYS A 136 -3.81 21.01 12.65
CA CYS A 136 -3.95 19.81 13.50
C CYS A 136 -4.44 20.07 14.92
N GLY A 137 -4.55 21.33 15.35
CA GLY A 137 -4.93 21.68 16.72
C GLY A 137 -4.15 20.87 17.77
N ASN A 138 -4.86 20.18 18.66
CA ASN A 138 -4.27 19.37 19.73
C ASN A 138 -3.87 17.93 19.33
N ARG A 139 -4.06 17.51 18.07
CA ARG A 139 -3.69 16.14 17.65
C ARG A 139 -2.19 15.92 17.81
N THR A 140 -1.82 14.79 18.40
CA THR A 140 -0.43 14.38 18.62
C THR A 140 -0.02 13.22 17.72
N HIS A 141 -0.99 12.55 17.08
CA HIS A 141 -0.78 11.36 16.26
C HIS A 141 -1.66 11.41 15.00
N ILE A 142 -1.22 10.70 13.96
CA ILE A 142 -1.97 10.45 12.73
C ILE A 142 -1.93 8.95 12.43
N THR A 143 -3.05 8.43 11.92
CA THR A 143 -3.11 7.07 11.39
C THR A 143 -2.60 7.06 9.95
N THR A 144 -1.61 6.21 9.68
CA THR A 144 -1.04 6.01 8.34
C THR A 144 -0.94 4.52 8.01
N SER A 145 -0.76 4.18 6.75
CA SER A 145 -0.52 2.80 6.31
C SER A 145 0.97 2.53 6.17
N CYS A 146 1.50 1.58 6.94
CA CYS A 146 2.91 1.27 6.98
C CYS A 146 3.14 -0.24 7.09
N CYS A 147 4.24 -0.76 6.52
CA CYS A 147 4.69 -2.12 6.77
C CYS A 147 5.73 -2.16 7.90
N ASP A 148 5.98 -3.34 8.48
CA ASP A 148 6.87 -3.48 9.64
C ASP A 148 8.30 -2.98 9.40
N LYS A 149 8.86 -3.24 8.21
CA LYS A 149 10.20 -2.75 7.86
C LYS A 149 10.26 -1.23 7.71
N CYS A 150 9.24 -0.62 7.09
CA CYS A 150 9.13 0.83 7.01
C CYS A 150 8.95 1.47 8.39
N LEU A 151 8.18 0.83 9.28
CA LEU A 151 7.98 1.30 10.64
C LEU A 151 9.27 1.20 11.47
N ALA A 152 10.02 0.12 11.33
CA ALA A 152 11.33 -0.04 11.97
C ALA A 152 12.33 1.02 11.48
N TRP A 153 12.35 1.29 10.18
CA TRP A 153 13.15 2.36 9.59
C TRP A 153 12.78 3.71 10.20
N TRP A 154 11.48 4.02 10.27
CA TRP A 154 11.00 5.27 10.90
C TRP A 154 11.46 5.38 12.35
N LYS A 155 11.37 4.32 13.16
CA LYS A 155 11.83 4.35 14.56
C LYS A 155 13.35 4.57 14.69
N ALA A 156 14.14 4.08 13.74
CA ALA A 156 15.59 4.19 13.77
C ALA A 156 16.09 5.55 13.27
N TYR A 157 15.43 6.13 12.27
CA TYR A 157 15.93 7.28 11.51
C TYR A 157 14.97 8.48 11.48
N GLY A 158 13.74 8.33 11.95
CA GLY A 158 12.76 9.41 12.06
C GLY A 158 13.14 10.34 13.22
N ARG A 159 13.71 11.51 12.90
CA ARG A 159 14.10 12.54 13.87
C ARG A 159 13.67 13.91 13.38
#